data_AF-A0A6P0KGS2-F1
#
_entry.id   AF-A0A6P0KGS2-F1
#
_cell.length_a   1.000
_cell.length_b   1.000
_cell.length_c   1.000
_cell.angle_alpha   90.00
_cell.angle_beta   90.00
_cell.angle_gamma   90.00
#
_symmetry.space_group_name_H-M   'P 1'
#
loop_
_entity.id
_entity.type
_entity.pdbx_description
1 polymer ?
#
loop_
_entity_poly.entity_id
_entity_poly.type
_entity_poly.pdbx_seq_one_letter_code
_entity_poly.pdbx_strand_id
1 'polypeptide(L)'
;MTNSASTITQTEVDALLRHLQELRQQISTARETIAPLEANLAEVYDEFQVVVGGLRRQSMRLQAEIDTLRAQIDRFSYDQDDTLEPDEGNDKLLYVKEEETTDSAPADPEKVEKDTLLEHLFRILDPMVNDEDSELLANLQGLCDDPNTTLADILEELPWGLVWTTRSSQENLAKQHRRLTIWEQALKQQLDNLNRATERLKKDQRYGLWQQYQKGQEYWRNFLNQCIEQQQDQNYELQAELDSLREEWGRITLRQGDGETGGRGESFSN
;
A
#
# COMPACT_ATOMS: atom_id res chain seq x y z
N MET A 1 20.64 -52.57 9.19
CA MET A 1 19.68 -51.47 9.35
C MET A 1 19.30 -51.01 7.95
N THR A 2 18.11 -51.37 7.48
CA THR A 2 17.60 -51.00 6.15
C THR A 2 16.76 -49.75 6.30
N ASN A 3 17.26 -48.61 5.81
CA ASN A 3 16.43 -47.44 5.57
C ASN A 3 15.45 -47.78 4.47
N SER A 4 14.19 -48.01 4.83
CA SER A 4 13.08 -48.07 3.88
C SER A 4 12.96 -46.68 3.25
N ALA A 5 13.55 -46.50 2.07
CA ALA A 5 13.26 -45.34 1.24
C ALA A 5 11.77 -45.41 0.86
N SER A 6 10.96 -44.56 1.48
CA SER A 6 9.55 -44.40 1.14
C SER A 6 9.44 -44.18 -0.37
N THR A 7 8.92 -45.18 -1.08
CA THR A 7 8.79 -45.13 -2.53
C THR A 7 7.55 -44.32 -2.85
N ILE A 8 7.74 -43.15 -3.48
CA ILE A 8 6.64 -42.27 -3.86
C ILE A 8 5.70 -43.01 -4.83
N THR A 9 4.42 -43.00 -4.50
CA THR A 9 3.37 -43.71 -5.22
C THR A 9 2.61 -42.79 -6.18
N GLN A 10 1.99 -43.36 -7.22
CA GLN A 10 1.11 -42.60 -8.11
C GLN A 10 -0.07 -41.98 -7.33
N THR A 11 -0.58 -42.69 -6.33
CA THR A 11 -1.66 -42.20 -5.47
C THR A 11 -1.31 -40.94 -4.68
N GLU A 12 -0.05 -40.80 -4.25
CA GLU A 12 0.44 -39.57 -3.58
C GLU A 12 0.51 -38.40 -4.57
N VAL A 13 1.00 -38.65 -5.79
CA VAL A 13 1.02 -37.64 -6.86
C VAL A 13 -0.40 -37.19 -7.21
N ASP A 14 -1.35 -38.12 -7.35
CA ASP A 14 -2.74 -37.82 -7.68
C ASP A 14 -3.46 -37.07 -6.54
N ALA A 15 -3.08 -37.33 -5.29
CA ALA A 15 -3.57 -36.56 -4.14
C ALA A 15 -3.04 -35.12 -4.16
N LEU A 16 -1.74 -34.95 -4.45
CA LEU A 16 -1.10 -33.65 -4.54
C LEU A 16 -1.68 -32.82 -5.69
N LEU A 17 -1.94 -33.43 -6.86
CA LEU A 17 -2.59 -32.77 -8.00
C LEU A 17 -3.99 -32.25 -7.66
N ARG A 18 -4.80 -33.04 -6.93
CA ARG A 18 -6.11 -32.60 -6.45
C ARG A 18 -5.99 -31.43 -5.48
N HIS A 19 -5.03 -31.49 -4.56
CA HIS A 19 -4.81 -30.40 -3.61
C HIS A 19 -4.37 -29.10 -4.30
N LEU A 20 -3.51 -29.19 -5.33
CA LEU A 20 -3.09 -28.05 -6.14
C LEU A 20 -4.29 -27.41 -6.88
N GLN A 21 -5.22 -28.23 -7.37
CA GLN A 21 -6.46 -27.74 -7.98
C GLN A 21 -7.33 -26.98 -6.98
N GLU A 22 -7.48 -27.50 -5.77
CA GLU A 22 -8.23 -26.84 -4.68
C GLU A 22 -7.59 -25.50 -4.33
N LEU A 23 -6.26 -25.43 -4.20
CA LEU A 23 -5.53 -24.18 -3.92
C LEU A 23 -5.77 -23.13 -5.01
N ARG A 24 -5.71 -23.51 -6.29
CA ARG A 24 -5.98 -22.58 -7.39
C ARG A 24 -7.41 -22.05 -7.37
N GLN A 25 -8.40 -22.91 -7.08
CA GLN A 25 -9.79 -22.48 -6.95
C GLN A 25 -9.97 -21.49 -5.78
N GLN A 26 -9.32 -21.74 -4.64
CA GLN A 26 -9.32 -20.82 -3.50
C GLN A 26 -8.67 -19.48 -3.86
N ILE A 27 -7.56 -19.49 -4.60
CA ILE A 27 -6.88 -18.27 -5.07
C ILE A 27 -7.78 -17.46 -6.02
N SER A 28 -8.40 -18.11 -7.02
CA SER A 28 -9.36 -17.44 -7.92
C SER A 28 -10.49 -16.78 -7.13
N THR A 29 -11.05 -17.52 -6.17
CA THR A 29 -12.13 -17.02 -5.32
C THR A 29 -11.65 -15.83 -4.48
N ALA A 30 -10.45 -15.89 -3.90
CA ALA A 30 -9.87 -14.77 -3.16
C ALA A 30 -9.68 -13.52 -4.04
N ARG A 31 -9.14 -13.67 -5.26
CA ARG A 31 -8.99 -12.55 -6.22
C ARG A 31 -10.33 -11.94 -6.62
N GLU A 32 -11.33 -12.78 -6.90
CA GLU A 32 -12.70 -12.35 -7.19
C GLU A 32 -13.35 -11.57 -6.04
N THR A 33 -12.91 -11.78 -4.79
CA THR A 33 -13.38 -10.97 -3.64
C THR A 33 -12.57 -9.68 -3.44
N ILE A 34 -11.26 -9.70 -3.71
CA ILE A 34 -10.36 -8.56 -3.46
C ILE A 34 -10.60 -7.45 -4.48
N ALA A 35 -10.61 -7.76 -5.77
CA ALA A 35 -10.73 -6.74 -6.83
C ALA A 35 -11.99 -5.85 -6.69
N PRO A 36 -13.21 -6.39 -6.49
CA PRO A 36 -14.37 -5.53 -6.28
C PRO A 36 -14.32 -4.80 -4.94
N LEU A 37 -13.71 -5.36 -3.90
CA LEU A 37 -13.56 -4.66 -2.63
C LEU A 37 -12.66 -3.42 -2.82
N GLU A 38 -11.50 -3.57 -3.45
CA GLU A 38 -10.59 -2.45 -3.75
C GLU A 38 -11.26 -1.35 -4.58
N ALA A 39 -11.95 -1.74 -5.66
CA ALA A 39 -12.68 -0.80 -6.50
C ALA A 39 -13.77 -0.05 -5.72
N ASN A 40 -14.58 -0.75 -4.93
CA ASN A 40 -15.63 -0.13 -4.12
C ASN A 40 -15.06 0.78 -3.02
N LEU A 41 -13.94 0.39 -2.39
CA LEU A 41 -13.27 1.23 -1.40
C LEU A 41 -12.75 2.54 -2.01
N ALA A 42 -12.23 2.48 -3.24
CA ALA A 42 -11.80 3.67 -3.97
C ALA A 42 -12.99 4.56 -4.35
N GLU A 43 -14.03 3.98 -4.95
CA GLU A 43 -15.22 4.71 -5.40
C GLU A 43 -15.93 5.45 -4.25
N VAL A 44 -16.18 4.74 -3.14
CA VAL A 44 -16.86 5.34 -1.97
C VAL A 44 -16.01 6.44 -1.33
N TYR A 45 -14.68 6.26 -1.32
CA TYR A 45 -13.79 7.29 -0.81
C TYR A 45 -13.76 8.52 -1.72
N ASP A 46 -13.75 8.34 -3.03
CA ASP A 46 -13.78 9.44 -3.99
C ASP A 46 -15.08 10.24 -3.86
N GLU A 47 -16.24 9.56 -3.75
CA GLU A 47 -17.52 10.24 -3.51
C GLU A 47 -17.48 11.03 -2.19
N PHE A 48 -16.96 10.42 -1.12
CA PHE A 48 -16.78 11.11 0.16
C PHE A 48 -15.86 12.34 0.04
N GLN A 49 -14.76 12.24 -0.70
CA GLN A 49 -13.82 13.35 -0.91
C GLN A 49 -14.42 14.48 -1.75
N VAL A 50 -15.23 14.17 -2.76
CA VAL A 50 -15.94 15.18 -3.55
C VAL A 50 -16.87 16.00 -2.65
N VAL A 51 -17.55 15.35 -1.71
CA VAL A 51 -18.57 15.99 -0.87
C VAL A 51 -17.95 16.70 0.35
N VAL A 52 -17.04 16.06 1.07
CA VAL A 52 -16.52 16.54 2.36
C VAL A 52 -15.06 17.05 2.25
N GLY A 53 -14.31 16.64 1.23
CA GLY A 53 -12.89 16.93 1.10
C GLY A 53 -12.56 18.42 0.89
N GLY A 54 -13.47 19.19 0.30
CA GLY A 54 -13.33 20.65 0.23
C GLY A 54 -13.34 21.30 1.62
N LEU A 55 -14.31 20.92 2.45
CA LEU A 55 -14.48 21.44 3.81
C LEU A 55 -13.33 21.03 4.75
N ARG A 56 -12.84 19.79 4.62
CA ARG A 56 -11.66 19.33 5.38
C ARG A 56 -10.39 20.09 5.02
N ARG A 57 -10.18 20.40 3.74
CA ARG A 57 -9.04 21.22 3.31
C ARG A 57 -9.11 22.64 3.87
N GLN A 58 -10.31 23.21 3.93
CA GLN A 58 -10.51 24.49 4.60
C GLN A 58 -10.18 24.39 6.10
N SER A 59 -10.65 23.37 6.80
CA SER A 59 -10.32 23.11 8.21
C SER A 59 -8.80 23.07 8.45
N MET A 60 -8.08 22.25 7.67
CA MET A 60 -6.63 22.12 7.78
C MET A 60 -5.91 23.43 7.53
N ARG A 61 -6.38 24.23 6.56
CA ARG A 61 -5.82 25.56 6.30
C ARG A 61 -6.03 26.50 7.50
N LEU A 62 -7.25 26.55 8.03
CA LEU A 62 -7.56 27.39 9.19
C LEU A 62 -6.72 27.00 10.41
N GLN A 63 -6.58 25.70 10.68
CA GLN A 63 -5.74 25.21 11.77
C GLN A 63 -4.27 25.62 11.59
N ALA A 64 -3.72 25.48 10.38
CA ALA A 64 -2.34 25.91 10.12
C ALA A 64 -2.14 27.42 10.31
N GLU A 65 -3.13 28.24 9.92
CA GLU A 65 -3.11 29.69 10.16
C GLU A 65 -3.20 30.02 11.66
N ILE A 66 -4.06 29.32 12.42
CA ILE A 66 -4.15 29.42 13.89
C ILE A 66 -2.82 29.09 14.54
N ASP A 67 -2.22 27.94 14.21
CA ASP A 67 -0.97 27.48 14.81
C ASP A 67 0.17 28.47 14.52
N THR A 68 0.20 29.04 13.31
CA THR A 68 1.16 30.08 12.94
C THR A 68 0.96 31.36 13.74
N LEU A 69 -0.28 31.83 13.90
CA LEU A 69 -0.60 33.04 14.66
C LEU A 69 -0.32 32.87 16.16
N ARG A 70 -0.67 31.73 16.74
CA ARG A 70 -0.34 31.39 18.14
C ARG A 70 1.16 31.41 18.35
N ALA A 71 1.93 30.74 17.48
CA ALA A 71 3.39 30.77 17.56
C ALA A 71 3.99 32.19 17.44
N GLN A 72 3.38 33.08 16.65
CA GLN A 72 3.78 34.49 16.57
C GLN A 72 3.44 35.27 17.84
N ILE A 73 2.23 35.11 18.37
CA ILE A 73 1.80 35.73 19.64
C ILE A 73 2.71 35.28 20.79
N ASP A 74 3.00 33.98 20.87
CA ASP A 74 3.88 33.41 21.90
C ASP A 74 5.28 34.00 21.79
N ARG A 75 5.91 33.97 20.59
CA ARG A 75 7.24 34.56 20.38
C ARG A 75 7.28 36.05 20.75
N PHE A 76 6.26 36.81 20.40
CA PHE A 76 6.21 38.24 20.71
C PHE A 76 5.99 38.53 22.19
N SER A 77 5.32 37.62 22.90
CA SER A 77 5.13 37.69 24.35
C SER A 77 6.41 37.29 25.10
N TYR A 78 7.22 36.40 24.52
CA TYR A 78 8.51 35.95 25.06
C TYR A 78 9.70 36.84 24.64
N ASP A 79 9.64 37.57 23.52
CA ASP A 79 10.68 38.53 23.11
C ASP A 79 10.73 39.80 24.00
N GLN A 80 9.84 39.96 24.98
CA GLN A 80 9.99 40.93 26.08
C GLN A 80 10.87 40.42 27.23
N ASP A 81 11.18 39.12 27.27
CA ASP A 81 11.86 38.49 28.39
C ASP A 81 12.63 37.24 27.92
N ASP A 82 13.54 37.37 26.95
CA ASP A 82 14.81 36.63 26.96
C ASP A 82 15.73 36.98 25.78
N THR A 83 17.00 37.11 26.11
CA THR A 83 18.10 37.37 25.17
C THR A 83 18.44 36.05 24.47
N LEU A 84 18.09 35.92 23.19
CA LEU A 84 18.41 34.73 22.39
C LEU A 84 19.93 34.68 22.08
N GLU A 85 20.62 33.66 22.60
CA GLU A 85 21.84 33.14 21.97
C GLU A 85 21.46 32.19 20.81
N PRO A 86 22.03 32.34 19.60
CA PRO A 86 21.90 31.37 18.53
C PRO A 86 22.98 30.28 18.65
N ASP A 87 22.55 29.02 18.80
CA ASP A 87 23.42 27.85 18.61
C ASP A 87 23.43 27.47 17.13
N GLU A 88 24.51 27.85 16.44
CA GLU A 88 24.89 27.38 15.11
C GLU A 88 25.42 25.94 15.19
N GLY A 89 24.53 24.97 14.94
CA GLY A 89 24.81 23.54 15.04
C GLY A 89 24.83 22.77 13.72
N ASN A 90 25.59 23.27 12.74
CA ASN A 90 26.31 22.55 11.66
C ASN A 90 25.66 21.32 10.97
N ASP A 91 25.32 21.55 9.70
CA ASP A 91 25.12 20.56 8.63
C ASP A 91 26.20 19.46 8.62
N LYS A 92 25.77 18.20 8.71
CA LYS A 92 26.60 17.06 8.30
C LYS A 92 25.76 15.95 7.68
N LEU A 93 25.20 16.23 6.50
CA LEU A 93 24.75 15.19 5.57
C LEU A 93 25.97 14.49 4.99
N LEU A 94 26.34 13.36 5.61
CA LEU A 94 27.28 12.40 5.07
C LEU A 94 26.66 11.74 3.83
N TYR A 95 27.13 12.14 2.65
CA TYR A 95 27.03 11.36 1.42
C TYR A 95 27.75 10.02 1.65
N VAL A 96 26.98 8.96 1.93
CA VAL A 96 27.47 7.59 1.81
C VAL A 96 27.35 7.20 0.34
N LYS A 97 28.50 7.17 -0.31
CA LYS A 97 28.73 6.68 -1.65
C LYS A 97 28.42 5.18 -1.66
N GLU A 98 27.32 4.77 -2.28
CA GLU A 98 27.04 3.37 -2.56
C GLU A 98 28.11 2.86 -3.53
N GLU A 99 29.05 2.07 -3.00
CA GLU A 99 29.96 1.28 -3.81
C GLU A 99 29.17 0.13 -4.42
N GLU A 100 29.01 0.23 -5.73
CA GLU A 100 28.57 -0.79 -6.66
C GLU A 100 29.55 -1.98 -6.59
N THR A 101 29.26 -2.95 -5.73
CA THR A 101 29.90 -4.27 -5.77
C THR A 101 29.02 -5.20 -6.60
N THR A 102 29.34 -5.31 -7.89
CA THR A 102 29.06 -6.51 -8.67
C THR A 102 29.82 -7.68 -8.07
N ASP A 103 29.16 -8.56 -7.33
CA ASP A 103 29.51 -9.99 -7.35
C ASP A 103 28.43 -10.87 -6.71
N SER A 104 27.90 -11.79 -7.52
CA SER A 104 27.12 -12.99 -7.15
C SER A 104 26.06 -12.81 -6.05
N ALA A 105 24.95 -12.16 -6.39
CA ALA A 105 23.70 -12.41 -5.69
C ALA A 105 23.38 -13.91 -5.79
N PRO A 106 22.97 -14.59 -4.69
CA PRO A 106 22.47 -15.96 -4.79
C PRO A 106 21.35 -15.98 -5.83
N ALA A 107 21.41 -16.94 -6.76
CA ALA A 107 20.37 -17.10 -7.77
C ALA A 107 19.02 -17.11 -7.07
N ASP A 108 18.15 -16.18 -7.45
CA ASP A 108 16.81 -16.06 -6.90
C ASP A 108 16.14 -17.44 -7.00
N PRO A 109 15.78 -18.07 -5.87
CA PRO A 109 15.22 -19.43 -5.88
C PRO A 109 13.97 -19.49 -6.74
N GLU A 110 13.21 -18.40 -6.84
CA GLU A 110 12.00 -18.34 -7.66
C GLU A 110 12.32 -18.33 -9.16
N LYS A 111 13.37 -17.62 -9.57
CA LYS A 111 13.86 -17.62 -10.95
C LYS A 111 14.26 -19.02 -11.41
N VAL A 112 14.95 -19.78 -10.55
CA VAL A 112 15.33 -21.18 -10.84
C VAL A 112 14.10 -22.05 -11.07
N GLU A 113 13.05 -21.86 -10.29
CA GLU A 113 11.81 -22.64 -10.42
C GLU A 113 10.97 -22.21 -11.64
N LYS A 114 10.97 -20.93 -12.00
CA LYS A 114 10.38 -20.42 -13.26
C LYS A 114 11.09 -21.02 -14.48
N ASP A 115 12.42 -21.04 -14.47
CA ASP A 115 13.22 -21.65 -15.55
C ASP A 115 12.94 -23.16 -15.66
N THR A 116 12.85 -23.85 -14.51
CA THR A 116 12.52 -25.28 -14.44
C THR A 116 11.10 -25.56 -14.95
N LEU A 117 10.15 -24.67 -14.67
CA LEU A 117 8.78 -24.74 -15.20
C LEU A 117 8.76 -24.54 -16.73
N LEU A 118 9.46 -23.54 -17.26
CA LEU A 118 9.56 -23.33 -18.71
C LEU A 118 10.18 -24.54 -19.41
N GLU A 119 11.27 -25.11 -18.88
CA GLU A 119 11.90 -26.30 -19.43
C GLU A 119 10.92 -27.50 -19.46
N HIS A 120 10.10 -27.64 -18.42
CA HIS A 120 9.06 -28.67 -18.37
C HIS A 120 7.96 -28.44 -19.41
N LEU A 121 7.51 -27.19 -19.57
CA LEU A 121 6.48 -26.80 -20.54
C LEU A 121 6.94 -27.07 -21.98
N PHE A 122 8.17 -26.68 -22.33
CA PHE A 122 8.76 -26.95 -23.66
C PHE A 122 8.84 -28.43 -24.01
N ARG A 123 8.79 -29.33 -23.03
CA ARG A 123 8.86 -30.78 -23.25
C ARG A 123 7.49 -31.43 -23.41
N ILE A 124 6.43 -30.76 -22.99
CA ILE A 124 5.06 -31.30 -22.97
C ILE A 124 4.19 -30.65 -24.02
N LEU A 125 4.37 -29.35 -24.22
CA LEU A 125 3.69 -28.59 -25.25
C LEU A 125 4.40 -28.81 -26.59
N ASP A 126 3.65 -28.87 -27.68
CA ASP A 126 4.20 -29.04 -29.03
C ASP A 126 3.95 -27.76 -29.86
N PRO A 127 4.73 -26.69 -29.62
CA PRO A 127 4.54 -25.40 -30.29
C PRO A 127 4.85 -25.43 -31.79
N MET A 128 5.45 -26.51 -32.30
CA MET A 128 5.72 -26.68 -33.74
C MET A 128 4.50 -27.24 -34.48
N VAL A 129 3.54 -27.81 -33.75
CA VAL A 129 2.35 -28.48 -34.31
C VAL A 129 1.05 -27.80 -33.86
N ASN A 130 1.04 -27.16 -32.69
CA ASN A 130 -0.10 -26.47 -32.12
C ASN A 130 0.18 -24.99 -31.89
N ASP A 131 -0.49 -24.12 -32.65
CA ASP A 131 -0.34 -22.66 -32.53
C ASP A 131 -0.76 -22.14 -31.14
N GLU A 132 -1.75 -22.78 -30.49
CA GLU A 132 -2.19 -22.41 -29.12
C GLU A 132 -1.09 -22.68 -28.08
N ASP A 133 -0.33 -23.75 -28.25
CA ASP A 133 0.81 -24.08 -27.39
C ASP A 133 1.97 -23.09 -27.60
N SER A 134 2.16 -22.63 -28.84
CA SER A 134 3.15 -21.60 -29.18
C SER A 134 2.80 -20.24 -28.56
N GLU A 135 1.53 -19.83 -28.63
CA GLU A 135 1.06 -18.59 -28.00
C GLU A 135 1.17 -18.66 -26.47
N LEU A 136 0.77 -19.79 -25.87
CA LEU A 136 0.89 -20.01 -24.43
C LEU A 136 2.35 -19.93 -23.96
N LEU A 137 3.28 -20.58 -24.67
CA LEU A 137 4.70 -20.53 -24.33
C LEU A 137 5.28 -19.11 -24.45
N ALA A 138 4.90 -18.35 -25.48
CA ALA A 138 5.34 -16.96 -25.63
C ALA A 138 4.84 -16.07 -24.47
N ASN A 139 3.57 -16.23 -24.06
CA ASN A 139 3.00 -15.51 -22.93
C ASN A 139 3.69 -15.89 -21.60
N LEU A 140 3.91 -17.18 -21.36
CA LEU A 140 4.57 -17.67 -20.14
C LEU A 140 6.05 -17.29 -20.09
N GLN A 141 6.75 -17.24 -21.22
CA GLN A 141 8.11 -16.70 -21.28
C GLN A 141 8.14 -15.24 -20.83
N GLY A 142 7.23 -14.40 -21.36
CA GLY A 142 7.11 -13.01 -20.94
C GLY A 142 6.84 -12.85 -19.44
N LEU A 143 5.98 -13.69 -18.88
CA LEU A 143 5.66 -13.70 -17.44
C LEU A 143 6.85 -14.20 -16.58
N CYS A 144 7.60 -15.19 -17.05
CA CYS A 144 8.78 -15.68 -16.35
C CYS A 144 9.92 -14.64 -16.33
N ASP A 145 10.06 -13.88 -17.42
CA ASP A 145 11.07 -12.82 -17.56
C ASP A 145 10.75 -11.56 -16.73
N ASP A 146 9.49 -11.36 -16.33
CA ASP A 146 9.09 -10.24 -15.47
C ASP A 146 9.50 -10.48 -14.00
N PRO A 147 10.32 -9.60 -13.40
CA PRO A 147 10.74 -9.72 -12.00
C PRO A 147 9.59 -9.51 -10.99
N ASN A 148 8.48 -8.88 -11.38
CA ASN A 148 7.35 -8.64 -10.48
C ASN A 148 6.33 -9.78 -10.46
N THR A 149 6.39 -10.66 -11.45
CA THR A 149 5.49 -11.81 -11.56
C THR A 149 6.00 -12.94 -10.66
N THR A 150 5.15 -13.57 -9.87
CA THR A 150 5.55 -14.72 -9.03
C THR A 150 5.36 -16.04 -9.76
N LEU A 151 5.99 -17.11 -9.27
CA LEU A 151 5.75 -18.48 -9.74
C LEU A 151 4.27 -18.84 -9.61
N ALA A 152 3.60 -18.38 -8.56
CA ALA A 152 2.17 -18.62 -8.37
C ALA A 152 1.33 -17.99 -9.49
N ASP A 153 1.64 -16.75 -9.90
CA ASP A 153 0.96 -16.08 -11.01
C ASP A 153 1.11 -16.87 -12.31
N ILE A 154 2.30 -17.41 -12.58
CA ILE A 154 2.55 -18.23 -13.77
C ILE A 154 1.77 -19.54 -13.69
N LEU A 155 1.77 -20.20 -12.52
CA LEU A 155 1.03 -21.45 -12.30
C LEU A 155 -0.49 -21.29 -12.47
N GLU A 156 -1.02 -20.11 -12.18
CA GLU A 156 -2.44 -19.79 -12.37
C GLU A 156 -2.84 -19.74 -13.86
N GLU A 157 -1.93 -19.40 -14.77
CA GLU A 157 -2.16 -19.31 -16.22
C GLU A 157 -2.02 -20.66 -16.95
N LEU A 158 -1.50 -21.70 -16.28
CA LEU A 158 -1.22 -22.99 -16.92
C LEU A 158 -2.47 -23.85 -17.18
N PRO A 159 -2.57 -24.51 -18.35
CA PRO A 159 -3.64 -25.45 -18.63
C PRO A 159 -3.51 -26.71 -17.75
N TRP A 160 -4.50 -26.86 -16.87
CA TRP A 160 -4.50 -27.83 -15.77
C TRP A 160 -4.41 -29.29 -16.25
N GLY A 161 -5.04 -29.61 -17.38
CA GLY A 161 -5.07 -30.98 -17.89
C GLY A 161 -3.70 -31.50 -18.32
N LEU A 162 -3.04 -30.79 -19.23
CA LEU A 162 -1.83 -31.30 -19.88
C LEU A 162 -0.58 -31.07 -19.03
N VAL A 163 -0.40 -29.87 -18.49
CA VAL A 163 0.88 -29.46 -17.87
C VAL A 163 1.11 -30.10 -16.50
N TRP A 164 0.04 -30.28 -15.74
CA TRP A 164 0.11 -30.77 -14.37
C TRP A 164 0.17 -32.30 -14.32
N THR A 165 -0.54 -32.97 -15.22
CA THR A 165 -0.65 -34.44 -15.22
C THR A 165 0.42 -35.13 -16.08
N THR A 166 0.94 -34.46 -17.11
CA THR A 166 1.90 -35.07 -18.04
C THR A 166 3.30 -35.11 -17.42
N ARG A 167 3.88 -36.30 -17.41
CA ARG A 167 5.29 -36.51 -17.09
C ARG A 167 6.11 -36.34 -18.37
N SER A 168 7.20 -35.59 -18.29
CA SER A 168 8.20 -35.62 -19.36
C SER A 168 8.88 -36.99 -19.38
N SER A 169 9.42 -37.40 -20.54
CA SER A 169 10.11 -38.68 -20.72
C SER A 169 11.34 -38.87 -19.80
N GLN A 170 11.84 -37.79 -19.20
CA GLN A 170 12.99 -37.76 -18.29
C GLN A 170 12.60 -37.62 -16.81
N GLU A 171 11.30 -37.54 -16.52
CA GLU A 171 10.74 -37.34 -15.19
C GLU A 171 10.18 -38.63 -14.61
N ASN A 172 10.73 -39.05 -13.46
CA ASN A 172 10.17 -40.14 -12.68
C ASN A 172 9.20 -39.60 -11.61
N LEU A 173 8.48 -40.51 -10.94
CA LEU A 173 7.50 -40.13 -9.90
C LEU A 173 8.09 -39.26 -8.79
N ALA A 174 9.35 -39.51 -8.40
CA ALA A 174 9.99 -38.73 -7.35
C ALA A 174 10.29 -37.28 -7.80
N LYS A 175 10.71 -37.09 -9.04
CA LYS A 175 10.91 -35.76 -9.63
C LYS A 175 9.58 -35.02 -9.80
N GLN A 176 8.55 -35.70 -10.30
CA GLN A 176 7.21 -35.11 -10.43
C GLN A 176 6.66 -34.67 -9.08
N HIS A 177 6.73 -35.54 -8.08
CA HIS A 177 6.30 -35.19 -6.72
C HIS A 177 7.09 -34.00 -6.17
N ARG A 178 8.42 -33.98 -6.33
CA ARG A 178 9.24 -32.84 -5.87
C ARG A 178 8.79 -31.52 -6.52
N ARG A 179 8.60 -31.50 -7.85
CA ARG A 179 8.14 -30.31 -8.57
C ARG A 179 6.77 -29.86 -8.07
N LEU A 180 5.82 -30.79 -7.97
CA LEU A 180 4.47 -30.49 -7.50
C LEU A 180 4.46 -29.97 -6.06
N THR A 181 5.34 -30.45 -5.18
CA THR A 181 5.48 -29.92 -3.81
C THR A 181 6.02 -28.49 -3.80
N ILE A 182 6.94 -28.14 -4.70
CA ILE A 182 7.43 -26.76 -4.83
C ILE A 182 6.29 -25.84 -5.30
N TRP A 183 5.53 -26.28 -6.30
CA TRP A 183 4.35 -25.54 -6.78
C TRP A 183 3.29 -25.39 -5.70
N GLU A 184 3.08 -26.42 -4.87
CA GLU A 184 2.17 -26.37 -3.72
C GLU A 184 2.58 -25.28 -2.72
N GLN A 185 3.87 -25.17 -2.41
CA GLN A 185 4.38 -24.14 -1.52
C GLN A 185 4.18 -22.73 -2.11
N ALA A 186 4.44 -22.55 -3.40
CA ALA A 186 4.22 -21.28 -4.08
C ALA A 186 2.74 -20.85 -4.04
N LEU A 187 1.82 -21.77 -4.35
CA LEU A 187 0.38 -21.48 -4.30
C LEU A 187 -0.11 -21.22 -2.86
N LYS A 188 0.39 -21.97 -1.87
CA LYS A 188 0.06 -21.70 -0.45
C LYS A 188 0.52 -20.32 -0.01
N GLN A 189 1.75 -19.94 -0.36
CA GLN A 189 2.29 -18.61 -0.09
C GLN A 189 1.42 -17.52 -0.74
N GLN A 190 0.97 -17.73 -1.98
CA GLN A 190 0.10 -16.78 -2.68
C GLN A 190 -1.26 -16.66 -2.02
N LEU A 191 -1.89 -17.78 -1.65
CA LEU A 191 -3.16 -17.77 -0.93
C LEU A 191 -3.04 -17.04 0.41
N ASP A 192 -1.96 -17.28 1.16
CA ASP A 192 -1.68 -16.57 2.42
C ASP A 192 -1.50 -15.06 2.20
N ASN A 193 -0.80 -14.66 1.13
CA ASN A 193 -0.64 -13.26 0.76
C ASN A 193 -1.99 -12.60 0.41
N LEU A 194 -2.85 -13.27 -0.36
CA LEU A 194 -4.18 -12.78 -0.71
C LEU A 194 -5.09 -12.69 0.52
N ASN A 195 -5.03 -13.66 1.43
CA ASN A 195 -5.75 -13.61 2.70
C ASN A 195 -5.29 -12.42 3.55
N ARG A 196 -3.98 -12.18 3.63
CA ARG A 196 -3.42 -10.99 4.31
C ARG A 196 -3.84 -9.69 3.62
N ALA A 197 -3.87 -9.64 2.29
CA ALA A 197 -4.33 -8.48 1.54
C ALA A 197 -5.81 -8.18 1.86
N THR A 198 -6.65 -9.21 1.84
CA THR A 198 -8.07 -9.10 2.23
C THR A 198 -8.24 -8.54 3.64
N GLU A 199 -7.47 -9.06 4.61
CA GLU A 199 -7.52 -8.56 5.99
C GLU A 199 -6.97 -7.13 6.14
N ARG A 200 -6.00 -6.73 5.31
CA ARG A 200 -5.53 -5.34 5.25
C ARG A 200 -6.62 -4.42 4.71
N LEU A 201 -7.33 -4.82 3.66
CA LEU A 201 -8.43 -4.04 3.08
C LEU A 201 -9.58 -3.86 4.08
N LYS A 202 -9.89 -4.87 4.89
CA LYS A 202 -10.88 -4.75 5.97
C LYS A 202 -10.47 -3.79 7.09
N LYS A 203 -9.15 -3.56 7.25
CA LYS A 203 -8.58 -2.62 8.22
C LYS A 203 -8.29 -1.25 7.61
N ASP A 204 -8.51 -1.07 6.31
CA ASP A 204 -8.35 0.20 5.62
C ASP A 204 -9.32 1.23 6.22
N GLN A 205 -8.87 2.47 6.37
CA GLN A 205 -9.71 3.56 6.87
C GLN A 205 -10.97 3.78 6.01
N ARG A 206 -10.86 3.52 4.70
CA ARG A 206 -11.96 3.60 3.74
C ARG A 206 -13.03 2.54 3.97
N TYR A 207 -12.68 1.42 4.62
CA TYR A 207 -13.60 0.32 4.88
C TYR A 207 -14.80 0.76 5.72
N GLY A 208 -14.59 1.66 6.69
CA GLY A 208 -15.68 2.24 7.47
C GLY A 208 -16.69 3.02 6.62
N LEU A 209 -16.23 3.73 5.59
CA LEU A 209 -17.12 4.45 4.65
C LEU A 209 -17.91 3.46 3.80
N TRP A 210 -17.23 2.43 3.28
CA TRP A 210 -17.87 1.38 2.50
C TRP A 210 -18.94 0.63 3.30
N GLN A 211 -18.72 0.38 4.60
CA GLN A 211 -19.75 -0.19 5.48
C GLN A 211 -20.99 0.70 5.62
N GLN A 212 -20.84 2.03 5.58
CA GLN A 212 -22.01 2.93 5.56
C GLN A 212 -22.70 2.89 4.19
N TYR A 213 -21.93 2.88 3.10
CA TYR A 213 -22.45 2.78 1.74
C TYR A 213 -23.29 1.50 1.55
N GLN A 214 -22.81 0.36 2.08
CA GLN A 214 -23.52 -0.92 2.01
C GLN A 214 -24.87 -0.95 2.72
N LYS A 215 -25.16 -0.02 3.64
CA LYS A 215 -26.48 0.09 4.28
C LYS A 215 -27.55 0.63 3.34
N GLY A 216 -27.15 1.15 2.18
CA GLY A 216 -28.04 1.65 1.14
C GLY A 216 -27.86 3.14 0.88
N GLN A 217 -28.34 3.58 -0.29
CA GLN A 217 -28.10 4.92 -0.81
C GLN A 217 -28.67 6.04 0.08
N GLU A 218 -29.83 5.83 0.71
CA GLU A 218 -30.42 6.81 1.63
C GLU A 218 -29.58 6.99 2.91
N TYR A 219 -29.12 5.88 3.50
CA TYR A 219 -28.22 5.93 4.66
C TYR A 219 -26.91 6.62 4.33
N TRP A 220 -26.36 6.34 3.15
CA TRP A 220 -25.15 6.97 2.67
C TRP A 220 -25.30 8.48 2.50
N ARG A 221 -26.36 8.94 1.84
CA ARG A 221 -26.64 10.38 1.69
C ARG A 221 -26.83 11.08 3.04
N ASN A 222 -27.55 10.46 3.96
CA ASN A 222 -27.75 11.02 5.30
C ASN A 222 -26.42 11.11 6.08
N PHE A 223 -25.58 10.07 5.99
CA PHE A 223 -24.25 10.06 6.58
C PHE A 223 -23.37 11.18 6.00
N LEU A 224 -23.35 11.35 4.68
CA LEU A 224 -22.60 12.42 4.04
C LEU A 224 -23.07 13.81 4.47
N ASN A 225 -24.39 14.04 4.54
CA ASN A 225 -24.93 15.31 5.02
C ASN A 225 -24.53 15.61 6.46
N GLN A 226 -24.58 14.62 7.35
CA GLN A 226 -24.11 14.77 8.73
C GLN A 226 -22.61 15.10 8.79
N CYS A 227 -21.79 14.48 7.95
CA CYS A 227 -20.36 14.81 7.86
C CYS A 227 -20.13 16.23 7.34
N ILE A 228 -20.93 16.70 6.38
CA ILE A 228 -20.88 18.08 5.87
C ILE A 228 -21.19 19.06 7.01
N GLU A 229 -22.32 18.86 7.70
CA GLU A 229 -22.77 19.73 8.80
C GLU A 229 -21.70 19.80 9.90
N GLN A 230 -21.21 18.65 10.38
CA GLN A 230 -20.15 18.60 11.39
C GLN A 230 -18.87 19.32 10.95
N GLN A 231 -18.47 19.16 9.68
CA GLN A 231 -17.26 19.81 9.18
C GLN A 231 -17.45 21.32 8.99
N GLN A 232 -18.65 21.77 8.62
CA GLN A 232 -18.99 23.19 8.52
C GLN A 232 -18.98 23.86 9.91
N ASP A 233 -19.57 23.21 10.91
CA ASP A 233 -19.57 23.69 12.29
C ASP A 233 -18.13 23.82 12.81
N GLN A 234 -17.29 22.80 12.61
CA GLN A 234 -15.88 22.86 12.98
C GLN A 234 -15.13 24.00 12.26
N ASN A 235 -15.38 24.20 10.96
CA ASN A 235 -14.76 25.29 10.21
C ASN A 235 -15.21 26.66 10.72
N TYR A 236 -16.47 26.79 11.15
CA TYR A 236 -16.98 28.01 11.75
C TYR A 236 -16.28 28.30 13.08
N GLU A 237 -16.11 27.30 13.94
CA GLU A 237 -15.39 27.44 15.21
C GLU A 237 -13.92 27.83 14.99
N LEU A 238 -13.20 27.16 14.07
CA LEU A 238 -11.82 27.50 13.74
C LEU A 238 -11.70 28.91 13.16
N GLN A 239 -12.65 29.31 12.31
CA GLN A 239 -12.65 30.67 11.76
C GLN A 239 -12.84 31.71 12.87
N ALA A 240 -13.78 31.49 13.78
CA ALA A 240 -14.02 32.40 14.91
C ALA A 240 -12.80 32.49 15.83
N GLU A 241 -12.11 31.37 16.08
CA GLU A 241 -10.87 31.34 16.85
C GLU A 241 -9.76 32.15 16.17
N LEU A 242 -9.56 31.92 14.87
CA LEU A 242 -8.58 32.63 14.07
C LEU A 242 -8.85 34.13 14.04
N ASP A 243 -10.10 34.56 13.94
CA ASP A 243 -10.49 35.97 14.01
C ASP A 243 -10.20 36.56 15.40
N SER A 244 -10.50 35.83 16.48
CA SER A 244 -10.15 36.23 17.86
C SER A 244 -8.63 36.39 18.04
N LEU A 245 -7.83 35.46 17.51
CA LEU A 245 -6.36 35.55 17.57
C LEU A 245 -5.82 36.72 16.74
N ARG A 246 -6.42 37.02 15.59
CA ARG A 246 -6.06 38.21 14.80
C ARG A 246 -6.37 39.51 15.55
N GLU A 247 -7.50 39.59 16.24
CA GLU A 247 -7.84 40.74 17.08
C GLU A 247 -6.89 40.88 18.28
N GLU A 248 -6.51 39.78 18.91
CA GLU A 248 -5.51 39.77 19.98
C GLU A 248 -4.15 40.26 19.49
N TRP A 249 -3.65 39.69 18.39
CA TRP A 249 -2.40 40.13 17.75
C TRP A 249 -2.44 41.61 17.37
N GLY A 250 -3.56 42.08 16.79
CA GLY A 250 -3.77 43.50 16.48
C GLY A 250 -3.69 44.39 17.72
N ARG A 251 -4.27 43.96 18.85
CA ARG A 251 -4.16 44.69 20.13
C ARG A 251 -2.74 44.71 20.68
N ILE A 252 -2.01 43.60 20.59
CA ILE A 252 -0.62 43.50 21.03
C ILE A 252 0.27 44.47 20.24
N THR A 253 0.13 44.47 18.92
CA THR A 253 0.93 45.32 18.02
C THR A 253 0.55 46.81 18.10
N LEU A 254 -0.74 47.16 18.22
CA LEU A 254 -1.19 48.56 18.40
C LEU A 254 -0.72 49.18 19.73
N ARG A 255 -0.73 48.41 20.83
CA ARG A 255 -0.23 48.88 22.13
C ARG A 255 1.25 49.27 22.12
N GLN A 256 2.03 48.70 21.22
CA GLN A 256 3.45 49.04 21.06
C GLN A 256 3.65 50.31 20.22
N GLY A 257 2.82 50.54 19.20
CA GLY A 257 2.87 51.76 18.38
C GLY A 257 2.57 53.04 19.16
N ASP A 258 1.72 52.96 20.18
CA ASP A 258 1.44 54.10 21.08
C ASP A 258 2.52 54.30 22.15
N GLY A 259 3.37 53.29 22.43
CA GLY A 259 4.47 53.37 23.39
C GLY A 259 5.69 54.14 22.89
N GLU A 260 5.94 54.21 21.58
CA GLU A 260 7.13 54.86 21.01
C GLU A 260 6.98 56.38 20.79
N THR A 261 5.78 56.96 20.95
CA THR A 261 5.56 58.42 20.78
C THR A 261 5.52 59.22 22.10
N GLY A 262 5.62 58.56 23.26
CA GLY A 262 5.46 59.19 24.58
C GLY A 262 6.74 59.70 25.26
N GLY A 263 7.91 59.63 24.63
CA GLY A 263 9.21 59.80 25.28
C GLY A 263 10.14 60.85 24.67
N ARG A 264 9.70 62.10 24.47
CA ARG A 264 10.61 63.25 24.28
C ARG A 264 9.98 64.52 24.85
N GLY A 265 10.16 64.69 26.16
CA GLY A 265 9.70 65.87 26.89
C GLY A 265 10.52 66.12 28.14
N GLU A 266 11.85 66.02 28.05
CA GLU A 266 12.75 66.55 29.10
C GLU A 266 13.38 67.86 28.62
N SER A 267 12.79 68.95 29.11
CA SER A 267 13.45 70.09 29.75
C SER A 267 14.91 70.39 29.38
N PHE A 268 15.11 71.47 28.63
CA PHE A 268 16.27 72.35 28.81
C PHE A 268 15.78 73.74 29.20
N SER A 269 15.98 74.09 30.47
CA SER A 269 15.77 75.44 31.02
C SER A 269 16.90 76.37 30.59
N ASN A 270 16.57 77.66 30.49
CA ASN A 270 17.46 78.76 30.83
C ASN A 270 16.76 79.65 31.86
#